data_AF-A0A496V8U9-F1
#
_entry.id   AF-A0A496V8U9-F1
#
_cell.length_a   1.000
_cell.length_b   1.000
_cell.length_c   1.000
_cell.angle_alpha   90.00
_cell.angle_beta   90.00
_cell.angle_gamma   90.00
#
_symmetry.space_group_name_H-M   'P 1'
#
loop_
_entity.id
_entity.type
_entity.pdbx_description
1 polymer ?
#
loop_
_entity_poly.entity_id
_entity_poly.type
_entity_poly.pdbx_seq_one_letter_code
_entity_poly.pdbx_strand_id
1 'polypeptide(L)'
;MELGDLTILCGANNTGKTYTTRAIYGFIKMWESHIDFKIADAQIQSLFQNGVLKIDLTSLEKEIPQVLDALSKEYTVSLPRLFNASDLMIKFLMVS
;
A
#
# COMPACT_ATOMS: atom_id res chain seq x y z
N MET A 1 -16.61 5.11 -11.97
CA MET A 1 -15.84 4.49 -10.87
C MET A 1 -16.63 3.28 -10.41
N GLU A 2 -16.18 2.09 -10.75
CA GLU A 2 -16.71 0.86 -10.14
C GLU A 2 -15.93 0.60 -8.84
N LEU A 3 -16.66 0.37 -7.76
CA LEU A 3 -16.09 -0.06 -6.49
C LEU A 3 -15.72 -1.54 -6.66
N GLY A 4 -14.44 -1.90 -6.43
CA GLY A 4 -13.95 -3.26 -6.66
C GLY A 4 -14.70 -4.34 -5.89
N ASP A 5 -14.63 -5.58 -6.38
CA ASP A 5 -15.39 -6.72 -5.86
C ASP A 5 -15.22 -6.91 -4.34
N LEU A 6 -16.35 -7.01 -3.64
CA LEU A 6 -16.37 -7.32 -2.21
C LEU A 6 -15.83 -8.73 -1.98
N THR A 7 -14.59 -8.83 -1.50
CA THR A 7 -13.97 -10.11 -1.15
C THR A 7 -14.37 -10.50 0.28
N ILE A 8 -15.19 -11.54 0.41
CA ILE A 8 -15.58 -12.12 1.71
C ILE A 8 -14.64 -13.28 2.05
N LEU A 9 -13.86 -13.18 3.13
CA LEU A 9 -13.00 -14.28 3.58
C LEU A 9 -13.79 -15.24 4.50
N CYS A 10 -14.17 -16.42 3.98
CA CYS A 10 -14.92 -17.45 4.70
C CYS A 10 -14.02 -18.60 5.21
N GLY A 11 -14.36 -19.22 6.35
CA GLY A 11 -13.70 -20.43 6.86
C GLY A 11 -14.01 -20.71 8.34
N ALA A 12 -13.53 -21.82 8.90
CA ALA A 12 -13.73 -22.18 10.31
C ALA A 12 -13.07 -21.18 11.30
N ASN A 13 -13.57 -21.08 12.54
CA ASN A 13 -12.95 -20.21 13.54
C ASN A 13 -11.46 -20.56 13.74
N ASN A 14 -10.63 -19.55 13.99
CA ASN A 14 -9.16 -19.65 14.15
C ASN A 14 -8.33 -20.07 12.92
N THR A 15 -8.89 -20.21 11.72
CA THR A 15 -8.12 -20.62 10.51
C THR A 15 -7.47 -19.45 9.75
N GLY A 16 -6.94 -18.45 10.44
CA GLY A 16 -6.19 -17.36 9.78
C GLY A 16 -7.00 -16.14 9.32
N LYS A 17 -8.35 -16.16 9.35
CA LYS A 17 -9.19 -15.01 8.94
C LYS A 17 -8.79 -13.69 9.63
N THR A 18 -8.66 -13.72 10.96
CA THR A 18 -8.25 -12.55 11.74
C THR A 18 -6.86 -12.06 11.35
N TYR A 19 -5.94 -12.97 11.04
CA TYR A 19 -4.58 -12.66 10.62
C TYR A 19 -4.56 -12.01 9.22
N THR A 20 -5.29 -12.59 8.26
CA THR A 20 -5.46 -12.03 6.91
C THR A 20 -6.12 -10.64 6.96
N THR A 21 -7.21 -10.47 7.70
CA THR A 21 -7.87 -9.17 7.84
C THR A 21 -6.94 -8.13 8.47
N ARG A 22 -6.17 -8.49 9.50
CA ARG A 22 -5.21 -7.58 10.13
C ARG A 22 -4.05 -7.20 9.19
N ALA A 23 -3.60 -8.12 8.34
CA ALA A 23 -2.57 -7.82 7.36
C ALA A 23 -3.09 -6.91 6.24
N ILE A 24 -4.29 -7.15 5.72
CA ILE A 24 -4.91 -6.25 4.74
C ILE A 24 -5.12 -4.86 5.33
N TYR A 25 -5.69 -4.80 6.55
CA TYR A 25 -5.87 -3.53 7.24
C TYR A 25 -4.54 -2.82 7.51
N GLY A 26 -3.52 -3.56 7.95
CA GLY A 26 -2.18 -3.02 8.19
C GLY A 26 -1.54 -2.47 6.93
N PHE A 27 -1.70 -3.15 5.79
CA PHE A 27 -1.23 -2.68 4.49
C PHE A 27 -1.93 -1.38 4.08
N ILE A 28 -3.26 -1.32 4.14
CA ILE A 28 -4.03 -0.11 3.81
C ILE A 28 -3.68 1.03 4.75
N LYS A 29 -3.54 0.77 6.05
CA LYS A 29 -3.15 1.80 7.03
C LYS A 29 -1.76 2.37 6.76
N MET A 30 -0.83 1.57 6.23
CA MET A 30 0.51 2.03 5.88
C MET A 30 0.47 3.11 4.78
N TRP A 31 -0.54 3.09 3.91
CA TRP A 31 -0.70 4.05 2.83
C TRP A 31 -0.80 5.48 3.33
N GLU A 32 -1.47 5.71 4.47
CA GLU A 32 -1.65 7.03 5.07
C GLU A 32 -0.31 7.74 5.40
N SER A 33 0.75 6.98 5.63
CA SER A 33 2.06 7.51 6.05
C SER A 33 3.17 7.30 5.03
N HIS A 34 2.99 6.44 4.04
CA HIS A 34 4.05 6.02 3.11
C HIS A 34 3.72 6.31 1.64
N ILE A 35 2.48 6.65 1.29
CA ILE A 35 2.20 7.18 -0.06
C ILE A 35 2.71 8.63 -0.11
N ASP A 36 3.78 8.84 -0.87
CA ASP A 36 4.37 10.15 -1.13
C ASP A 36 4.60 10.32 -2.64
N PHE A 37 3.69 11.06 -3.29
CA PHE A 37 3.86 11.46 -4.68
C PHE A 37 4.84 12.63 -4.75
N LYS A 38 6.06 12.34 -5.21
CA LYS A 38 7.12 13.34 -5.30
C LYS A 38 6.73 14.42 -6.30
N ILE A 39 6.46 15.62 -5.81
CA ILE A 39 6.32 16.81 -6.65
C ILE A 39 7.71 17.32 -7.01
N ALA A 40 7.98 17.49 -8.30
CA ALA A 40 9.29 17.94 -8.77
C ALA A 40 9.61 19.37 -8.28
N ASP A 41 10.87 19.65 -7.94
CA ASP A 41 11.30 20.97 -7.47
C ASP A 41 10.92 22.09 -8.46
N ALA A 42 10.94 21.81 -9.76
CA ALA A 42 10.52 22.75 -10.79
C ALA A 42 9.03 23.14 -10.66
N GLN A 43 8.16 22.22 -10.26
CA GLN A 43 6.74 22.50 -10.02
C GLN A 43 6.54 23.34 -8.76
N ILE A 44 7.34 23.07 -7.71
CA ILE A 44 7.35 23.87 -6.49
C ILE A 44 7.84 25.30 -6.78
N GLN A 45 8.89 25.46 -7.58
CA GLN A 45 9.37 26.78 -8.02
C GLN A 45 8.31 27.53 -8.83
N SER A 46 7.61 26.83 -9.74
CA SER A 46 6.49 27.40 -10.49
C SER A 46 5.36 27.88 -9.57
N LEU A 47 5.07 27.16 -8.47
CA LEU A 47 4.10 27.62 -7.47
C LEU A 47 4.52 28.95 -6.84
N PHE A 48 5.78 29.09 -6.44
CA PHE A 48 6.29 30.33 -5.86
C PHE A 48 6.28 31.51 -6.85
N GLN A 49 6.49 31.25 -8.14
CA GLN A 49 6.51 32.29 -9.18
C GLN A 49 5.11 32.69 -9.63
N ASN A 50 4.23 31.73 -9.84
CA ASN A 50 2.93 31.93 -10.49
C ASN A 50 1.76 32.00 -9.50
N GLY A 51 2.00 31.70 -8.21
CA GLY A 51 0.99 31.68 -7.16
C GLY A 51 -0.02 30.53 -7.25
N VAL A 52 0.05 29.72 -8.31
CA VAL A 52 -0.83 28.58 -8.56
C VAL A 52 -0.04 27.44 -9.19
N LEU A 53 -0.30 26.21 -8.72
CA LEU A 53 0.18 24.98 -9.32
C LEU A 53 -1.01 24.12 -9.70
N LYS A 54 -1.08 23.70 -10.96
CA LYS A 54 -2.03 22.69 -11.43
C LYS A 54 -1.33 21.35 -11.47
N ILE A 55 -1.87 20.39 -10.73
CA ILE A 55 -1.36 19.02 -10.68
C ILE A 55 -2.27 18.17 -11.58
N ASP A 56 -1.66 17.48 -12.55
CA ASP A 56 -2.35 16.50 -13.39
C ASP A 56 -2.37 15.15 -12.68
N LEU A 57 -3.56 14.72 -12.25
CA LEU A 57 -3.76 13.45 -11.57
C LEU A 57 -3.47 12.25 -12.49
N THR A 58 -3.70 12.41 -13.79
CA THR A 58 -3.43 11.36 -14.79
C THR A 58 -1.94 10.98 -14.85
N SER A 59 -1.07 11.95 -14.56
CA SER A 59 0.37 11.72 -14.48
C SER A 59 0.74 10.94 -13.21
N LEU A 60 0.09 11.24 -12.08
CA LEU A 60 0.28 10.50 -10.82
C LEU A 60 -0.27 9.06 -10.90
N GLU A 61 -1.35 8.84 -11.65
CA GLU A 61 -1.92 7.50 -11.88
C GLU A 61 -0.88 6.54 -12.49
N LYS A 62 0.02 7.05 -13.34
CA LYS A 62 1.09 6.25 -13.94
C LYS A 62 2.14 5.80 -12.94
N GLU A 63 2.26 6.49 -11.80
CA GLU A 63 3.20 6.17 -10.73
C GLU A 63 2.61 5.16 -9.73
N ILE A 64 1.28 5.00 -9.70
CA ILE A 64 0.59 4.08 -8.78
C ILE A 64 1.19 2.67 -8.79
N PRO A 65 1.48 2.02 -9.94
CA PRO A 65 2.07 0.68 -9.91
C PRO A 65 3.43 0.63 -9.21
N GLN A 66 4.27 1.67 -9.37
CA GLN A 66 5.59 1.74 -8.74
C GLN A 66 5.47 2.01 -7.24
N VAL A 67 4.58 2.92 -6.86
CA VAL A 67 4.29 3.22 -5.44
C VAL A 67 3.75 1.97 -4.74
N LEU A 68 2.81 1.25 -5.35
CA LEU A 68 2.27 0.01 -4.79
C LEU A 68 3.31 -1.10 -4.68
N ASP A 69 4.22 -1.25 -5.64
CA ASP A 69 5.32 -2.22 -5.58
C ASP A 69 6.29 -1.89 -4.44
N ALA A 70 6.68 -0.61 -4.30
CA ALA A 70 7.54 -0.15 -3.21
C ALA A 70 6.90 -0.38 -1.83
N LEU A 71 5.63 0.01 -1.67
CA LEU A 71 4.87 -0.22 -0.45
C LEU A 71 4.72 -1.72 -0.15
N SER A 72 4.43 -2.55 -1.15
CA SER A 72 4.28 -4.00 -0.95
C SER A 72 5.58 -4.63 -0.44
N LYS A 73 6.73 -4.21 -0.99
CA LYS A 73 8.06 -4.66 -0.54
C LYS A 73 8.34 -4.22 0.89
N GLU A 74 8.11 -2.95 1.21
CA GLU A 74 8.30 -2.42 2.56
C GLU A 74 7.39 -3.11 3.58
N TYR A 75 6.12 -3.29 3.24
CA TYR A 75 5.16 -3.95 4.12
C TYR A 75 5.52 -5.41 4.40
N THR A 76 6.02 -6.13 3.40
CA THR A 76 6.43 -7.54 3.55
C THR A 76 7.50 -7.71 4.64
N VAL A 77 8.40 -6.76 4.81
CA VAL A 77 9.42 -6.76 5.87
C VAL A 77 8.78 -6.63 7.27
N SER A 78 7.62 -5.99 7.37
CA SER A 78 6.90 -5.81 8.66
C SER A 78 6.03 -7.01 9.06
N LEU A 79 5.70 -7.90 8.11
CA LEU A 79 4.79 -9.02 8.34
C LEU A 79 5.27 -10.03 9.39
N PRO A 80 6.54 -10.47 9.44
CA PRO A 80 7.02 -11.40 10.46
C PRO A 80 6.72 -10.89 11.88
N ARG A 81 6.94 -9.59 12.10
CA ARG A 81 6.59 -8.92 13.36
C ARG A 81 5.07 -8.87 13.58
N LEU A 82 4.29 -8.56 12.54
CA LEU A 82 2.83 -8.49 12.63
C LEU A 82 2.19 -9.84 13.01
N PHE A 83 2.78 -10.94 12.53
CA PHE A 83 2.30 -12.30 12.77
C PHE A 83 2.98 -13.01 13.95
N ASN A 84 3.96 -12.38 14.62
CA ASN A 84 4.86 -13.04 15.57
C ASN A 84 5.45 -14.36 15.01
N ALA A 85 5.69 -14.37 13.70
CA ALA A 85 6.12 -15.54 12.94
C ALA A 85 7.54 -15.31 12.41
N SER A 86 8.28 -16.38 12.19
CA SER A 86 9.58 -16.29 11.53
C SER A 86 9.43 -15.97 10.04
N ASP A 87 10.40 -15.28 9.45
CA ASP A 87 10.46 -14.93 8.02
C ASP A 87 10.18 -16.15 7.10
N LEU A 88 10.64 -17.33 7.52
CA LEU A 88 10.48 -18.59 6.81
C LEU A 88 9.00 -19.00 6.71
N MET A 89 8.21 -18.77 7.76
CA MET A 89 6.78 -19.10 7.81
C MET A 89 5.96 -18.19 6.89
N ILE A 90 6.37 -16.92 6.76
CA ILE A 90 5.65 -15.91 5.97
C ILE A 90 5.85 -16.17 4.47
N LYS A 91 7.08 -16.48 4.05
CA LYS A 91 7.37 -16.88 2.67
C LYS A 91 6.56 -18.11 2.26
N PHE A 92 6.33 -19.06 3.16
CA PHE A 92 5.52 -20.23 2.87
C PHE A 92 4.04 -19.87 2.64
N LEU A 93 3.49 -18.94 3.42
CA LEU A 93 2.10 -18.48 3.30
C LEU A 93 1.82 -17.61 2.06
N MET A 94 2.83 -17.01 1.44
CA MET A 94 2.67 -16.13 0.27
C MET A 94 2.85 -16.82 -1.08
N VAL A 95 3.40 -18.05 -1.10
CA VAL A 95 3.70 -18.81 -2.32
C VAL A 95 2.83 -20.09 -2.41
N SER A 96 1.85 -20.23 -1.52
CA SER A 96 0.82 -21.29 -1.51
C SER A 96 -0.52 -20.71 -1.93
#